data_AF-A0A7H9STX9-F1
#
_entry.id   AF-A0A7H9STX9-F1
#
_cell.length_a   1.000
_cell.length_b   1.000
_cell.length_c   1.000
_cell.angle_alpha   90.00
_cell.angle_beta   90.00
_cell.angle_gamma   90.00
#
_symmetry.space_group_name_H-M   'P 1'
#
loop_
_entity.id
_entity.type
_entity.pdbx_description
1 polymer ?
#
loop_
_entity_poly.entity_id
_entity_poly.type
_entity_poly.pdbx_seq_one_letter_code
_entity_poly.pdbx_strand_id
1 'polypeptide(L)'
;TLQRKDYYKLYDVWSPGLQYGGQLNISEIGYFALDDGLQIAPKYRRSTAITRRMDMKMARIRCLIVITNKNLSGTLEHYLTTRYDTHLDSMHRFNFALLSHVRDLYNFSFVLSKTSTWGYLKNGKFDGMIGALVRKEADIGGSPIFFRIERAKVIDYTTRTWVARPCFIFRHPRSTKNDRIVLLQPFSNIIWILLGLYGIFTICFLYLLTILERNF
;
A
#
# COMPACT_ATOMS: atom_id res chain seq x y z
N THR A 1 -33.82 9.98 58.94
CA THR A 1 -32.65 10.85 58.72
C THR A 1 -31.66 10.11 57.84
N LEU A 2 -31.76 10.28 56.52
CA LEU A 2 -30.80 9.69 55.57
C LEU A 2 -29.46 10.39 55.75
N GLN A 3 -28.48 9.70 56.34
CA GLN A 3 -27.09 10.17 56.38
C GLN A 3 -26.66 10.48 54.95
N ARG A 4 -26.28 11.73 54.71
CA ARG A 4 -25.66 12.17 53.46
C ARG A 4 -24.32 11.44 53.37
N LYS A 5 -24.30 10.27 52.73
CA LYS A 5 -23.06 9.58 52.39
C LYS A 5 -22.24 10.50 51.50
N ASP A 6 -21.00 10.76 51.86
CA ASP A 6 -20.06 11.44 50.96
C ASP A 6 -19.64 10.44 49.88
N TYR A 7 -19.99 10.75 48.64
CA TYR A 7 -19.63 9.94 47.48
C TYR A 7 -19.08 10.85 46.38
N TYR A 8 -18.09 10.34 45.66
CA TYR A 8 -17.50 10.99 44.50
C TYR A 8 -18.15 10.43 43.24
N LYS A 9 -18.72 11.29 42.40
CA LYS A 9 -19.21 10.88 41.08
C LYS A 9 -18.06 10.80 40.08
N LEU A 10 -18.07 9.76 39.26
CA LEU A 10 -17.12 9.58 38.18
C LEU A 10 -17.81 9.87 36.83
N TYR A 11 -17.10 10.57 35.97
CA TYR A 11 -17.54 10.91 34.62
C TYR A 11 -16.51 10.47 33.58
N ASP A 12 -16.99 9.93 32.46
CA ASP A 12 -16.24 9.72 31.23
C ASP A 12 -16.44 10.95 30.36
N VAL A 13 -15.35 11.68 30.18
CA VAL A 13 -15.27 12.94 29.45
C VAL A 13 -14.43 12.70 28.21
N TRP A 14 -15.02 12.95 27.04
CA TRP A 14 -14.35 12.76 25.76
C TRP A 14 -14.83 13.75 24.71
N SER A 15 -13.96 14.14 23.80
CA SER A 15 -14.31 14.95 22.63
C SER A 15 -13.52 14.47 21.40
N PRO A 16 -14.12 14.47 20.20
CA PRO A 16 -13.40 14.28 18.95
C PRO A 16 -12.31 15.35 18.72
N GLY A 17 -12.40 16.49 19.42
CA GLY A 17 -11.43 17.59 19.36
C GLY A 17 -12.06 18.88 18.83
N LEU A 18 -11.84 19.98 19.56
CA LEU A 18 -12.41 21.30 19.23
C LEU A 18 -11.98 21.78 17.84
N GLN A 19 -10.72 21.52 17.46
CA GLN A 19 -10.15 21.90 16.16
C GLN A 19 -10.87 21.24 14.98
N TYR A 20 -11.57 20.13 15.22
CA TYR A 20 -12.31 19.39 14.21
C TYR A 20 -13.82 19.67 14.23
N GLY A 21 -14.27 20.63 15.06
CA GLY A 21 -15.68 20.92 15.29
C GLY A 21 -16.35 19.95 16.27
N GLY A 22 -15.57 19.13 16.98
CA GLY A 22 -16.08 18.19 17.98
C GLY A 22 -16.58 18.91 19.23
N GLN A 23 -17.68 18.41 19.79
CA GLN A 23 -18.24 18.86 21.06
C GLN A 23 -17.73 18.00 22.22
N LEU A 24 -17.77 18.52 23.44
CA LEU A 24 -17.42 17.77 24.64
C LEU A 24 -18.59 16.86 25.03
N ASN A 25 -18.34 15.56 25.11
CA ASN A 25 -19.29 14.57 25.59
C ASN A 25 -18.93 14.19 27.02
N ILE A 26 -19.90 14.30 27.93
CA ILE A 26 -19.75 13.97 29.34
C ILE A 26 -20.81 12.95 29.69
N SER A 27 -20.39 11.82 30.25
CA SER A 27 -21.29 10.74 30.64
C SER A 27 -20.92 10.22 32.02
N GLU A 28 -21.90 10.04 32.90
CA GLU A 28 -21.67 9.49 34.24
C GLU A 28 -21.34 7.99 34.11
N ILE A 29 -20.23 7.56 34.73
CA ILE A 29 -19.78 6.16 34.67
C ILE A 29 -20.02 5.40 35.97
N GLY A 30 -20.24 6.12 37.06
CA GLY A 30 -20.44 5.52 38.36
C GLY A 30 -20.02 6.44 39.49
N TYR A 31 -19.75 5.85 40.65
CA TYR A 31 -19.37 6.59 41.84
C TYR A 31 -18.37 5.79 42.68
N PHE A 32 -17.66 6.51 43.54
CA PHE A 32 -16.83 5.95 44.59
C PHE A 32 -17.35 6.43 45.93
N ALA A 33 -17.64 5.49 46.82
CA ALA A 33 -17.98 5.76 48.22
C ALA A 33 -17.05 4.95 49.12
N LEU A 34 -16.76 5.44 50.33
CA LEU A 34 -15.82 4.78 51.25
C LEU A 34 -16.30 3.36 51.62
N ASP A 35 -17.61 3.20 51.84
CA ASP A 35 -18.21 1.92 52.24
C ASP A 35 -18.39 0.95 51.06
N ASP A 36 -18.83 1.48 49.91
CA ASP A 36 -19.27 0.68 48.76
C ASP A 36 -18.15 0.46 47.72
N GLY A 37 -17.02 1.15 47.89
CA GLY A 37 -15.88 1.14 46.96
C GLY A 37 -16.21 1.77 45.59
N LEU A 38 -15.45 1.36 44.56
CA LEU A 38 -15.63 1.85 43.19
C LEU A 38 -16.73 1.07 42.47
N GLN A 39 -17.86 1.73 42.26
CA GLN A 39 -18.97 1.18 41.49
C GLN A 39 -18.99 1.79 40.10
N ILE A 40 -18.82 0.95 39.08
CA ILE A 40 -18.84 1.34 37.67
C ILE A 40 -20.04 0.69 37.01
N ALA A 41 -20.77 1.47 36.21
CA ALA A 41 -21.93 0.99 35.48
C ALA A 41 -21.56 -0.21 34.58
N PRO A 42 -22.39 -1.28 34.53
CA PRO A 42 -22.08 -2.52 33.81
C PRO A 42 -21.68 -2.32 32.34
N LYS A 43 -22.24 -1.31 31.65
CA LYS A 43 -21.90 -0.93 30.28
C LYS A 43 -20.40 -0.64 30.12
N TYR A 44 -19.79 0.05 31.07
CA TYR A 44 -18.36 0.43 31.02
C TYR A 44 -17.42 -0.72 31.38
N ARG A 45 -17.91 -1.73 32.12
CA ARG A 45 -17.17 -2.99 32.37
C ARG A 45 -17.20 -3.91 31.15
N ARG A 46 -18.29 -3.93 30.38
CA ARG A 46 -18.47 -4.83 29.22
C ARG A 46 -17.95 -4.28 27.88
N SER A 47 -17.76 -2.97 27.77
CA SER A 47 -17.30 -2.33 26.53
C SER A 47 -15.91 -1.69 26.73
N THR A 48 -15.16 -1.51 25.65
CA THR A 48 -13.88 -0.78 25.70
C THR A 48 -14.10 0.70 25.41
N ALA A 49 -13.13 1.54 25.78
CA ALA A 49 -13.19 2.97 25.48
C ALA A 49 -13.29 3.24 23.96
N ILE A 50 -12.62 2.41 23.15
CA ILE A 50 -12.61 2.52 21.68
C ILE A 50 -14.02 2.33 21.13
N THR A 51 -14.71 1.23 21.49
CA THR A 51 -16.06 0.95 20.99
C THR A 51 -17.07 2.02 21.39
N ARG A 52 -16.91 2.61 22.58
CA ARG A 52 -17.80 3.69 23.06
C ARG A 52 -17.56 5.03 22.35
N ARG A 53 -16.35 5.26 21.88
CA ARG A 53 -15.88 6.53 21.29
C ARG A 53 -15.66 6.42 19.77
N MET A 54 -16.27 5.43 19.11
CA MET A 54 -16.12 5.26 17.65
C MET A 54 -16.78 6.39 16.87
N ASP A 55 -17.91 6.91 17.33
CA ASP A 55 -18.63 7.96 16.61
C ASP A 55 -18.00 9.34 16.87
N MET A 56 -17.27 9.85 15.87
CA MET A 56 -16.61 11.16 15.90
C MET A 56 -17.52 12.34 15.55
N LYS A 57 -18.85 12.11 15.41
CA LYS A 57 -19.85 13.17 15.22
C LYS A 57 -19.53 14.12 14.05
N MET A 58 -19.14 13.56 12.90
CA MET A 58 -18.80 14.30 11.67
C MET A 58 -17.61 15.27 11.82
N ALA A 59 -16.68 14.98 12.75
CA ALA A 59 -15.44 15.73 12.91
C ALA A 59 -14.72 15.93 11.56
N ARG A 60 -14.21 17.15 11.32
CA ARG A 60 -13.60 17.53 10.04
C ARG A 60 -12.08 17.34 10.07
N ILE A 61 -11.60 16.19 9.60
CA ILE A 61 -10.18 15.83 9.63
C ILE A 61 -9.49 16.29 8.34
N ARG A 62 -8.40 17.05 8.46
CA ARG A 62 -7.62 17.50 7.29
C ARG A 62 -6.77 16.37 6.76
N CYS A 63 -7.07 15.94 5.54
CA CYS A 63 -6.42 14.82 4.88
C CYS A 63 -5.65 15.34 3.67
N LEU A 64 -4.33 15.15 3.70
CA LEU A 64 -3.44 15.57 2.62
C LEU A 64 -3.03 14.39 1.76
N ILE A 65 -3.24 14.51 0.46
CA ILE A 65 -3.02 13.44 -0.52
C ILE A 65 -1.95 13.85 -1.51
N VAL A 66 -1.04 12.92 -1.79
CA VAL A 66 -0.04 13.11 -2.84
C VAL A 66 -0.69 12.79 -4.18
N ILE A 67 -0.58 13.72 -5.12
CA ILE A 67 -1.07 13.56 -6.49
C ILE A 67 0.10 13.83 -7.42
N THR A 68 0.43 12.85 -8.26
CA THR A 68 1.51 13.00 -9.25
C THR A 68 0.98 13.56 -10.57
N ASN A 69 -0.28 13.25 -10.93
CA ASN A 69 -0.88 13.81 -12.12
C ASN A 69 -1.25 15.30 -11.94
N LYS A 70 -0.62 16.16 -12.73
CA LYS A 70 -0.88 17.62 -12.70
C LYS A 70 -2.18 18.00 -13.42
N ASN A 71 -2.61 17.20 -14.40
CA ASN A 71 -3.79 17.47 -15.21
C ASN A 71 -5.05 16.93 -14.53
N LEU A 72 -5.34 17.49 -13.36
CA LEU A 72 -6.52 17.17 -12.57
C LEU A 72 -7.70 18.02 -13.04
N SER A 73 -8.73 17.40 -13.61
CA SER A 73 -10.01 18.05 -13.91
C SER A 73 -11.03 17.71 -12.82
N GLY A 74 -11.74 18.71 -12.30
CA GLY A 74 -12.80 18.54 -11.29
C GLY A 74 -12.33 18.59 -9.83
N THR A 75 -13.15 18.05 -8.92
CA THR A 75 -12.84 18.03 -7.49
C THR A 75 -11.86 16.91 -7.14
N LEU A 76 -11.08 17.12 -6.07
CA LEU A 76 -10.12 16.13 -5.60
C LEU A 76 -10.80 14.81 -5.21
N GLU A 77 -11.93 14.88 -4.51
CA GLU A 77 -12.70 13.71 -4.14
C GLU A 77 -13.19 12.92 -5.36
N HIS A 78 -13.67 13.60 -6.40
CA HIS A 78 -14.09 12.94 -7.63
C HIS A 78 -12.92 12.23 -8.31
N TYR A 79 -11.76 12.86 -8.42
CA TYR A 79 -10.58 12.21 -9.01
C TYR A 79 -10.15 10.94 -8.29
N LEU A 80 -10.25 10.92 -6.96
CA LEU A 80 -9.82 9.78 -6.15
C LEU A 80 -10.80 8.61 -6.17
N THR A 81 -12.08 8.89 -6.45
CA THR A 81 -13.17 7.91 -6.45
C THR A 81 -13.54 7.41 -7.84
N THR A 82 -13.22 8.19 -8.88
CA THR A 82 -13.55 7.89 -10.27
C THR A 82 -12.85 6.65 -10.82
N ARG A 83 -13.58 5.92 -11.67
CA ARG A 83 -13.14 4.69 -12.36
C ARG A 83 -12.46 4.94 -13.72
N TYR A 84 -12.34 6.19 -14.14
CA TYR A 84 -11.56 6.60 -15.31
C TYR A 84 -10.08 6.81 -14.95
N ASP A 85 -9.19 6.49 -15.88
CA ASP A 85 -7.72 6.64 -15.73
C ASP A 85 -7.16 6.08 -14.42
N THR A 86 -7.62 4.90 -14.03
CA THR A 86 -7.24 4.23 -12.77
C THR A 86 -5.76 3.87 -12.69
N HIS A 87 -5.06 3.88 -13.82
CA HIS A 87 -3.62 3.71 -13.89
C HIS A 87 -2.86 4.91 -13.31
N LEU A 88 -3.50 6.09 -13.25
CA LEU A 88 -2.92 7.30 -12.66
C LEU A 88 -3.13 7.30 -11.15
N ASP A 89 -2.04 7.54 -10.41
CA ASP A 89 -2.05 7.64 -8.94
C ASP A 89 -2.73 6.43 -8.25
N SER A 90 -2.63 5.24 -8.85
CA SER A 90 -3.34 4.02 -8.46
C SER A 90 -3.19 3.67 -6.98
N MET A 91 -1.97 3.75 -6.44
CA MET A 91 -1.69 3.48 -5.03
C MET A 91 -2.28 4.54 -4.08
N HIS A 92 -2.34 5.80 -4.52
CA HIS A 92 -2.95 6.89 -3.74
C HIS A 92 -4.47 6.71 -3.67
N ARG A 93 -5.10 6.40 -4.81
CA ARG A 93 -6.54 6.08 -4.89
C ARG A 93 -6.90 4.88 -4.03
N PHE A 94 -6.07 3.83 -4.07
CA PHE A 94 -6.25 2.64 -3.21
C PHE A 94 -6.22 3.01 -1.72
N ASN A 95 -5.24 3.79 -1.28
CA ASN A 95 -5.13 4.17 0.12
C ASN A 95 -6.28 5.11 0.55
N PHE A 96 -6.68 6.03 -0.32
CA PHE A 96 -7.83 6.89 -0.07
C PHE A 96 -9.13 6.10 0.08
N ALA A 97 -9.34 5.05 -0.73
CA ALA A 97 -10.49 4.16 -0.59
C ALA A 97 -10.49 3.44 0.77
N LEU A 98 -9.34 2.94 1.23
CA LEU A 98 -9.21 2.35 2.57
C LEU A 98 -9.54 3.37 3.66
N LEU A 99 -9.03 4.60 3.56
CA LEU A 99 -9.33 5.66 4.52
C LEU A 99 -10.81 6.05 4.49
N SER A 100 -11.47 6.00 3.34
CA SER A 100 -12.90 6.26 3.21
C SER A 100 -13.72 5.23 4.00
N HIS A 101 -13.31 3.96 4.03
CA HIS A 101 -13.95 2.97 4.90
C HIS A 101 -13.72 3.26 6.40
N VAL A 102 -12.54 3.75 6.77
CA VAL A 102 -12.25 4.16 8.16
C VAL A 102 -13.09 5.38 8.54
N ARG A 103 -13.26 6.34 7.62
CA ARG A 103 -14.15 7.48 7.76
C ARG A 103 -15.57 7.05 8.08
N ASP A 104 -16.09 6.10 7.30
CA ASP A 104 -17.46 5.62 7.46
C ASP A 104 -17.63 4.84 8.78
N LEU A 105 -16.61 4.09 9.22
CA LEU A 105 -16.62 3.36 10.49
C LEU A 105 -16.65 4.29 11.72
N TYR A 106 -15.88 5.39 11.67
CA TYR A 106 -15.75 6.32 12.80
C TYR A 106 -16.59 7.59 12.65
N ASN A 107 -17.43 7.68 11.60
CA ASN A 107 -18.32 8.81 11.34
C ASN A 107 -17.63 10.19 11.41
N PHE A 108 -16.56 10.38 10.65
CA PHE A 108 -15.90 11.68 10.47
C PHE A 108 -15.97 12.13 9.01
N SER A 109 -15.46 13.32 8.69
CA SER A 109 -15.41 13.86 7.32
C SER A 109 -14.01 14.31 6.94
N PHE A 110 -13.70 14.30 5.65
CA PHE A 110 -12.40 14.76 5.16
C PHE A 110 -12.45 16.21 4.70
N VAL A 111 -11.44 16.98 5.09
CA VAL A 111 -11.06 18.23 4.42
C VAL A 111 -9.84 17.93 3.56
N LEU A 112 -10.07 17.71 2.27
CA LEU A 112 -9.04 17.22 1.36
C LEU A 112 -8.13 18.35 0.87
N SER A 113 -6.83 18.08 0.87
CA SER A 113 -5.80 18.92 0.27
C SER A 113 -4.85 18.06 -0.55
N LYS A 114 -4.12 18.69 -1.48
CA LYS A 114 -3.16 17.98 -2.34
C LYS A 114 -1.75 18.50 -2.21
N THR A 115 -0.78 17.62 -2.40
CA THR A 115 0.64 17.95 -2.53
C THR A 115 1.28 17.10 -3.63
N SER A 116 2.43 17.52 -4.14
CA SER A 116 3.16 16.80 -5.20
C SER A 116 4.22 15.84 -4.67
N THR A 117 4.61 15.95 -3.39
CA THR A 117 5.68 15.13 -2.80
C THR A 117 5.24 14.45 -1.50
N TRP A 118 5.78 13.26 -1.24
CA TRP A 118 5.53 12.52 0.00
C TRP A 118 6.20 13.16 1.22
N GLY A 119 7.31 13.86 1.02
CA GLY A 119 8.13 14.42 2.08
C GLY A 119 9.55 13.91 2.03
N TYR A 120 10.36 14.67 1.28
CA TYR A 120 11.79 14.52 1.19
C TYR A 120 12.44 15.49 2.17
N LEU A 121 13.51 15.02 2.82
CA LEU A 121 14.31 15.85 3.70
C LEU A 121 15.17 16.78 2.84
N LYS A 122 14.92 18.08 2.93
CA LYS A 122 15.70 19.13 2.26
C LYS A 122 16.11 20.16 3.30
N ASN A 123 17.41 20.41 3.42
CA ASN A 123 17.95 21.39 4.37
C ASN A 123 17.44 21.21 5.81
N GLY A 124 17.35 19.95 6.28
CA GLY A 124 16.87 19.61 7.62
C GLY A 124 15.35 19.70 7.84
N LYS A 125 14.56 20.07 6.82
CA LYS A 125 13.09 20.11 6.91
C LYS A 125 12.46 19.14 5.89
N PHE A 126 11.39 18.47 6.30
CA PHE A 126 10.60 17.65 5.38
C PHE A 126 9.69 18.54 4.54
N ASP A 127 9.68 18.29 3.22
CA ASP A 127 8.69 18.88 2.31
C ASP A 127 7.39 18.06 2.24
N GLY A 128 6.48 18.42 1.33
CA GLY A 128 5.37 17.55 0.95
C GLY A 128 4.42 17.15 2.08
N MET A 129 3.92 15.92 1.98
CA MET A 129 2.95 15.36 2.92
C MET A 129 3.51 15.27 4.34
N ILE A 130 4.71 14.71 4.54
CA ILE A 130 5.33 14.65 5.86
C ILE A 130 5.56 16.04 6.44
N GLY A 131 6.06 16.98 5.62
CA GLY A 131 6.27 18.35 6.06
C GLY A 131 5.00 19.00 6.58
N ALA A 132 3.88 18.81 5.88
CA ALA A 132 2.58 19.33 6.31
C ALA A 132 2.07 18.67 7.60
N LEU A 133 2.32 17.37 7.80
CA LEU A 133 2.01 16.68 9.05
C LEU A 133 2.84 17.23 10.22
N VAL A 134 4.14 17.41 10.02
CA VAL A 134 5.05 17.97 11.04
C VAL A 134 4.66 19.40 11.40
N ARG A 135 4.22 20.21 10.43
CA ARG A 135 3.72 21.58 10.65
C ARG A 135 2.28 21.65 11.14
N LYS A 136 1.60 20.52 11.35
CA LYS A 136 0.18 20.43 11.76
C LYS A 136 -0.79 21.13 10.80
N GLU A 137 -0.40 21.23 9.53
CA GLU A 137 -1.24 21.74 8.43
C GLU A 137 -2.23 20.66 7.96
N ALA A 138 -1.83 19.40 8.07
CA ALA A 138 -2.66 18.23 7.85
C ALA A 138 -2.69 17.36 9.11
N ASP A 139 -3.80 16.66 9.34
CA ASP A 139 -3.97 15.77 10.49
C ASP A 139 -3.60 14.33 10.13
N ILE A 140 -3.92 13.91 8.90
CA ILE A 140 -3.62 12.57 8.38
C ILE A 140 -3.05 12.63 6.96
N GLY A 141 -2.15 11.70 6.65
CA GLY A 141 -1.65 11.47 5.31
C GLY A 141 -2.56 10.50 4.56
N GLY A 142 -3.17 10.94 3.46
CA GLY A 142 -4.10 10.15 2.66
C GLY A 142 -3.43 9.33 1.55
N SER A 143 -2.11 9.18 1.60
CA SER A 143 -1.32 8.49 0.58
C SER A 143 -0.39 7.46 1.20
N PRO A 144 -0.15 6.33 0.49
CA PRO A 144 0.75 5.32 0.98
C PRO A 144 2.18 5.86 0.98
N ILE A 145 2.92 5.52 2.02
CA ILE A 145 4.31 5.92 2.19
C ILE A 145 5.11 4.77 2.77
N PHE A 146 6.34 4.59 2.27
CA PHE A 146 7.25 3.60 2.82
C PHE A 146 7.67 3.98 4.24
N PHE A 147 7.67 2.96 5.11
CA PHE A 147 8.24 3.05 6.46
C PHE A 147 9.74 3.28 6.35
N ARG A 148 10.21 4.41 6.87
CA ARG A 148 11.63 4.74 6.99
C ARG A 148 11.90 5.29 8.37
N ILE A 149 13.05 4.91 8.95
CA ILE A 149 13.43 5.28 10.32
C ILE A 149 13.49 6.80 10.48
N GLU A 150 14.02 7.53 9.49
CA GLU A 150 14.10 9.00 9.51
C GLU A 150 12.73 9.68 9.65
N ARG A 151 11.70 9.09 9.03
CA ARG A 151 10.32 9.61 9.04
C ARG A 151 9.60 9.20 10.33
N ALA A 152 9.86 8.00 10.83
CA ALA A 152 9.30 7.50 12.09
C ALA A 152 9.71 8.33 13.32
N LYS A 153 10.77 9.15 13.21
CA LYS A 153 11.17 10.10 14.27
C LYS A 153 10.28 11.34 14.36
N VAL A 154 9.52 11.64 13.30
CA VAL A 154 8.76 12.90 13.18
C VAL A 154 7.27 12.69 12.92
N ILE A 155 6.88 11.50 12.46
CA ILE A 155 5.49 11.11 12.23
C ILE A 155 5.22 9.70 12.75
N ASP A 156 3.99 9.47 13.18
CA ASP A 156 3.50 8.15 13.51
C ASP A 156 2.85 7.47 12.30
N TYR A 157 3.09 6.17 12.18
CA TYR A 157 2.48 5.35 11.15
C TYR A 157 1.32 4.55 11.73
N THR A 158 0.29 4.30 10.93
CA THR A 158 -0.88 3.53 11.34
C THR A 158 -0.64 2.02 11.22
N THR A 159 -0.91 1.44 10.05
CA THR A 159 -0.74 0.01 9.77
C THR A 159 -0.19 -0.20 8.37
N ARG A 160 0.33 -1.40 8.12
CA ARG A 160 0.81 -1.81 6.80
C ARG A 160 -0.39 -2.11 5.91
N THR A 161 -0.76 -1.15 5.06
CA THR A 161 -1.86 -1.31 4.09
C THR A 161 -1.48 -2.14 2.87
N TRP A 162 -0.20 -2.14 2.50
CA TRP A 162 0.32 -2.92 1.37
C TRP A 162 1.75 -3.39 1.65
N VAL A 163 2.07 -4.61 1.21
CA VAL A 163 3.43 -5.17 1.29
C VAL A 163 4.03 -5.15 -0.11
N ALA A 164 4.87 -4.15 -0.38
CA ALA A 164 5.66 -4.12 -1.61
C ALA A 164 6.97 -4.88 -1.39
N ARG A 165 7.33 -5.75 -2.36
CA ARG A 165 8.64 -6.40 -2.42
C ARG A 165 9.40 -5.83 -3.62
N PRO A 166 10.70 -5.53 -3.49
CA PRO A 166 11.50 -5.14 -4.64
C PRO A 166 11.55 -6.32 -5.63
N CYS A 167 11.29 -6.06 -6.90
CA CYS A 167 11.42 -7.03 -7.97
C CYS A 167 12.22 -6.41 -9.12
N PHE A 168 13.02 -7.25 -9.78
CA PHE A 168 13.69 -6.87 -11.01
C PHE A 168 12.83 -7.33 -12.18
N ILE A 169 12.38 -6.38 -12.99
CA ILE A 169 11.60 -6.68 -14.20
C ILE A 169 12.57 -6.64 -15.37
N PHE A 170 12.85 -7.80 -15.95
CA PHE A 170 13.63 -7.90 -17.18
C PHE A 170 12.70 -7.95 -18.39
N ARG A 171 13.13 -7.33 -19.48
CA ARG A 171 12.45 -7.50 -20.77
C ARG A 171 12.58 -8.97 -21.18
N HIS A 172 11.48 -9.56 -21.65
CA HIS A 172 11.53 -10.90 -22.23
C HIS A 172 12.62 -10.95 -23.33
N PRO A 173 13.54 -11.93 -23.29
CA PRO A 173 14.56 -12.04 -24.32
C PRO A 173 13.89 -12.17 -25.68
N ARG A 174 14.49 -11.57 -26.72
CA ARG A 174 13.97 -11.75 -28.08
C ARG A 174 14.01 -13.24 -28.40
N SER A 175 12.88 -13.79 -28.85
CA SER A 175 12.77 -15.19 -29.22
C SER A 175 13.76 -15.52 -30.35
N THR A 176 14.66 -16.46 -30.12
CA THR A 176 15.51 -17.09 -31.14
C THR A 176 14.75 -18.09 -32.03
N LYS A 177 13.42 -18.19 -31.92
CA LYS A 177 12.58 -19.12 -32.72
C LYS A 177 12.62 -18.90 -34.25
N ASN A 178 13.34 -17.90 -34.75
CA ASN A 178 13.59 -17.77 -36.19
C ASN A 178 14.71 -18.69 -36.70
N ASP A 179 15.39 -19.40 -35.81
CA ASP A 179 16.35 -20.43 -36.22
C ASP A 179 15.56 -21.65 -36.73
N ARG A 180 15.25 -21.66 -38.04
CA ARG A 180 14.63 -22.79 -38.76
C ARG A 180 15.44 -24.11 -38.68
N ILE A 181 16.56 -24.11 -37.95
CA ILE A 181 17.60 -25.14 -37.95
C ILE A 181 17.78 -25.73 -36.53
N VAL A 182 16.75 -25.71 -35.68
CA VAL A 182 16.81 -26.31 -34.32
C VAL A 182 17.25 -27.79 -34.35
N LEU A 183 16.93 -28.52 -35.42
CA LEU A 183 17.30 -29.94 -35.56
C LEU A 183 18.77 -30.18 -35.91
N LEU A 184 19.46 -29.23 -36.56
CA LEU A 184 20.90 -29.37 -36.87
C LEU A 184 21.80 -28.71 -35.81
N GLN A 185 21.22 -27.90 -34.91
CA GLN A 185 21.89 -27.26 -33.78
C GLN A 185 22.62 -28.19 -32.79
N PRO A 186 22.19 -29.44 -32.50
CA PRO A 186 22.91 -30.28 -31.54
C PRO A 186 24.31 -30.70 -32.01
N PHE A 187 24.61 -30.61 -33.31
CA PHE A 187 25.92 -30.96 -33.87
C PHE A 187 26.58 -29.74 -34.52
N SER A 188 27.90 -29.60 -34.32
CA SER A 188 28.68 -28.54 -34.97
C SER A 188 28.67 -28.70 -36.49
N ASN A 189 28.76 -27.59 -37.24
CA ASN A 189 28.84 -27.58 -38.70
C ASN A 189 29.93 -28.51 -39.25
N ILE A 190 31.03 -28.69 -38.51
CA ILE A 190 32.11 -29.58 -38.91
C ILE A 190 31.69 -31.05 -38.94
N ILE A 191 30.82 -31.48 -38.01
CA ILE A 191 30.32 -32.85 -37.96
C ILE A 191 29.46 -33.13 -39.20
N TRP A 192 28.63 -32.18 -39.61
CA TRP A 192 27.81 -32.31 -40.82
C TRP A 192 28.66 -32.38 -42.10
N ILE A 193 29.74 -31.60 -42.18
CA ILE A 193 30.70 -31.66 -43.30
C ILE A 193 31.42 -33.02 -43.31
N LEU A 194 31.90 -33.48 -42.16
CA LEU A 194 32.58 -34.77 -42.04
C LEU A 194 31.64 -35.94 -42.38
N LEU A 195 30.39 -35.89 -41.95
CA LEU A 195 29.36 -36.88 -42.31
C LEU A 195 29.15 -36.94 -43.82
N GLY A 196 29.06 -35.78 -44.48
CA GLY A 196 28.93 -35.69 -45.94
C GLY A 196 30.15 -36.24 -46.67
N LEU A 197 31.36 -35.88 -46.25
CA LEU A 197 32.61 -36.38 -46.83
C LEU A 197 32.75 -37.89 -46.66
N TYR A 198 32.43 -38.41 -45.47
CA TYR A 198 32.44 -39.84 -45.20
C TYR A 198 31.41 -40.59 -46.07
N GLY A 199 30.20 -40.03 -46.24
CA GLY A 199 29.19 -40.57 -47.15
C GLY A 199 29.71 -40.69 -48.59
N ILE A 200 30.30 -39.62 -49.14
CA ILE A 200 30.87 -39.63 -50.50
C ILE A 200 32.00 -40.67 -50.60
N PHE A 201 32.89 -40.72 -49.61
CA PHE A 201 33.98 -41.69 -49.59
C PHE A 201 33.46 -43.13 -49.61
N THR A 202 32.44 -43.47 -48.81
CA THR A 202 31.86 -44.82 -48.80
C THR A 202 31.21 -45.18 -50.14
N ILE A 203 30.52 -44.24 -50.79
CA ILE A 203 29.91 -44.46 -52.12
C ILE A 203 31.00 -44.71 -53.17
N CYS A 204 32.05 -43.90 -53.21
CA CYS A 204 33.17 -44.09 -54.13
C CYS A 204 33.88 -45.43 -53.90
N PHE A 205 34.07 -45.81 -52.64
CA PHE A 205 34.69 -47.07 -52.27
C PHE A 205 33.85 -48.28 -52.73
N LEU A 206 32.55 -48.28 -52.46
CA LEU A 206 31.62 -49.32 -52.92
C LEU A 206 31.54 -49.39 -54.45
N TYR A 207 31.56 -48.24 -55.14
CA TYR A 207 31.58 -48.18 -56.59
C TYR A 207 32.86 -48.81 -57.18
N LEU A 208 34.01 -48.53 -56.57
CA LEU A 208 35.28 -49.12 -56.99
C LEU A 208 35.30 -50.64 -56.77
N LEU A 209 34.78 -51.10 -55.62
CA LEU A 209 34.65 -52.54 -55.35
C LEU A 209 33.74 -53.26 -56.35
N THR A 210 32.61 -52.68 -56.71
CA THR A 210 31.69 -53.29 -57.69
C THR A 210 32.26 -53.31 -59.11
N ILE A 211 33.08 -52.32 -59.49
CA ILE A 211 33.85 -52.38 -60.75
C ILE A 211 34.88 -53.51 -60.72
N LEU A 212 35.61 -53.65 -59.61
CA LEU A 212 36.61 -54.71 -59.46
C LEU A 212 35.97 -56.10 -59.51
N GLU A 213 34.83 -56.30 -58.83
CA GLU A 213 34.08 -57.56 -58.85
C GLU A 213 33.58 -57.90 -60.27
N ARG A 214 33.15 -56.89 -61.04
CA ARG A 214 32.68 -57.09 -62.43
C ARG A 214 33.81 -57.38 -63.43
N ASN A 215 35.05 -57.00 -63.09
CA ASN A 215 36.23 -57.20 -63.93
C ASN A 215 37.01 -58.49 -63.60
N PHE A 216 36.58 -59.23 -62.57
CA PHE A 216 36.99 -60.61 -62.26
C PHE A 216 35.92 -61.59 -62.72
#